data_AF-A0A5M4F965-F1
#
_entry.id   AF-A0A5M4F965-F1
#
_cell.length_a   1.000
_cell.length_b   1.000
_cell.length_c   1.000
_cell.angle_alpha   90.00
_cell.angle_beta   90.00
_cell.angle_gamma   90.00
#
_symmetry.space_group_name_H-M   'P 1'
#
loop_
_entity.id
_entity.type
_entity.pdbx_description
1 polymer ?
#
loop_
_entity_poly.entity_id
_entity_poly.type
_entity_poly.pdbx_seq_one_letter_code
_entity_poly.pdbx_strand_id
1 'polypeptide(L)'
;MQRTGVTADLEGFDQVYRHHVDRVVDGDLPAVLSDMADGSVPQVFVGVETPRGAVDGFDIRSVSLDGDRAVGECVYTTAGASIGLRSGWSHDGSTWKADRLENFQP
;
A
#
# COMPACT_ATOMS: atom_id res chain seq x y z
N MET A 1 13.57 18.83 20.56
CA MET A 1 12.29 18.17 20.87
C MET A 1 11.52 17.99 19.56
N GLN A 2 11.66 16.85 18.88
CA GLN A 2 10.88 16.49 17.66
C GLN A 2 10.69 14.95 17.54
N ARG A 3 10.45 14.24 18.65
CA ARG A 3 10.30 12.77 18.63
C ARG A 3 8.85 12.29 18.69
N THR A 4 7.88 13.19 18.79
CA THR A 4 6.46 12.82 18.94
C THR A 4 5.68 12.85 17.63
N GLY A 5 6.10 13.67 16.64
CA GLY A 5 5.44 13.76 15.33
C GLY A 5 5.66 12.51 14.47
N VAL A 6 6.92 12.14 14.25
CA VAL A 6 7.30 11.01 13.37
C VAL A 6 6.70 9.67 13.82
N THR A 7 6.61 9.41 15.12
CA THR A 7 6.00 8.18 15.63
C THR A 7 4.48 8.17 15.42
N ALA A 8 3.80 9.30 15.62
CA ALA A 8 2.37 9.43 15.35
C ALA A 8 2.05 9.32 13.85
N ASP A 9 2.92 9.87 12.99
CA ASP A 9 2.79 9.77 11.54
C ASP A 9 2.97 8.32 11.05
N LEU A 10 3.89 7.57 11.67
CA LEU A 10 4.10 6.15 11.35
C LEU A 10 2.94 5.29 11.83
N GLU A 11 2.44 5.50 13.04
CA GLU A 11 1.26 4.80 13.57
C GLU A 11 0.01 5.10 12.72
N GLY A 12 -0.17 6.37 12.33
CA GLY A 12 -1.26 6.78 11.43
C GLY A 12 -1.15 6.13 10.06
N PHE A 13 0.06 6.08 9.48
CA PHE A 13 0.27 5.39 8.22
C PHE A 13 0.09 3.87 8.32
N ASP A 14 0.59 3.22 9.37
CA ASP A 14 0.42 1.77 9.58
C ASP A 14 -1.07 1.39 9.61
N GLN A 15 -1.90 2.19 10.26
CA GLN A 15 -3.35 1.96 10.25
C GLN A 15 -3.97 2.11 8.85
N VAL A 16 -3.63 3.17 8.11
CA VAL A 16 -4.11 3.36 6.73
C VAL A 16 -3.65 2.20 5.84
N TYR A 17 -2.37 1.81 5.94
CA TYR A 17 -1.80 0.78 5.11
C TYR A 17 -2.42 -0.61 5.39
N ARG A 18 -2.62 -0.97 6.67
CA ARG A 18 -3.32 -2.22 7.02
C ARG A 18 -4.73 -2.25 6.46
N HIS A 19 -5.46 -1.15 6.61
CA HIS A 19 -6.82 -1.06 6.09
C HIS A 19 -6.86 -1.15 4.55
N HIS A 20 -5.85 -0.58 3.87
CA HIS A 20 -5.69 -0.74 2.44
C HIS A 20 -5.45 -2.21 2.05
N VAL A 21 -4.55 -2.92 2.76
CA VAL A 21 -4.28 -4.35 2.54
C VAL A 21 -5.54 -5.19 2.74
N ASP A 22 -6.35 -4.92 3.77
CA ASP A 22 -7.62 -5.62 4.00
C ASP A 22 -8.55 -5.48 2.79
N ARG A 23 -8.68 -4.28 2.21
CA ARG A 23 -9.50 -4.04 1.00
C ARG A 23 -8.98 -4.78 -0.23
N VAL A 24 -7.66 -4.91 -0.38
CA VAL A 24 -7.04 -5.71 -1.45
C VAL A 24 -7.41 -7.18 -1.29
N VAL A 25 -7.31 -7.70 -0.06
CA VAL A 25 -7.64 -9.09 0.28
C VAL A 25 -9.12 -9.38 0.04
N ASP A 26 -10.01 -8.45 0.42
CA ASP A 26 -11.45 -8.54 0.20
C ASP A 26 -11.85 -8.40 -1.28
N GLY A 27 -10.93 -7.98 -2.16
CA GLY A 27 -11.21 -7.71 -3.56
C GLY A 27 -12.06 -6.46 -3.79
N ASP A 28 -12.13 -5.55 -2.82
CA ASP A 28 -12.86 -4.28 -2.92
C ASP A 28 -12.08 -3.26 -3.75
N LEU A 29 -12.05 -3.48 -5.06
CA LEU A 29 -11.34 -2.61 -6.00
C LEU A 29 -11.80 -1.15 -5.90
N PRO A 30 -13.10 -0.80 -5.79
CA PRO A 30 -13.52 0.58 -5.56
C PRO A 30 -12.86 1.22 -4.33
N ALA A 31 -12.80 0.52 -3.19
CA ALA A 31 -12.16 1.06 -1.99
C ALA A 31 -10.63 1.20 -2.15
N VAL A 32 -9.97 0.21 -2.78
CA VAL A 32 -8.54 0.26 -3.11
C VAL A 32 -8.22 1.47 -4.00
N LEU A 33 -9.05 1.73 -5.01
CA LEU A 33 -8.87 2.88 -5.89
C LEU A 33 -9.11 4.22 -5.18
N SER A 34 -9.98 4.27 -4.16
CA SER A 34 -10.21 5.47 -3.36
C SER A 34 -8.98 5.88 -2.52
N ASP A 35 -8.05 4.95 -2.28
CA ASP A 35 -6.80 5.23 -1.58
C ASP A 35 -5.72 5.80 -2.51
N MET A 36 -5.95 5.80 -3.83
CA MET A 36 -4.97 6.30 -4.79
C MET A 36 -5.00 7.84 -4.85
N ALA A 37 -3.86 8.44 -5.15
CA ALA A 37 -3.76 9.85 -5.45
C ALA A 37 -4.44 10.17 -6.81
N ASP A 38 -5.00 11.36 -6.92
CA ASP A 38 -5.65 11.81 -8.16
C ASP A 38 -4.65 11.81 -9.33
N GLY A 39 -5.04 11.19 -10.45
CA GLY A 39 -4.19 11.07 -11.64
C GLY A 39 -3.17 9.94 -11.61
N SER A 40 -3.01 9.22 -10.50
CA SER A 40 -2.11 8.06 -10.40
C SER A 40 -2.66 6.82 -11.11
N VAL A 41 -3.98 6.68 -11.22
CA VAL A 41 -4.63 5.57 -11.93
C VAL A 41 -4.85 5.94 -13.40
N PRO A 42 -4.57 5.04 -14.37
CA PRO A 42 -4.12 3.65 -14.22
C PRO A 42 -2.60 3.47 -14.18
N GLN A 43 -1.83 4.56 -14.25
CA GLN A 43 -0.38 4.53 -14.49
C GLN A 43 0.39 3.72 -13.44
N VAL A 44 -0.02 3.76 -12.17
CA VAL A 44 0.62 2.98 -11.09
C VAL A 44 0.58 1.47 -11.31
N PHE A 45 -0.36 0.96 -12.11
CA PHE A 45 -0.47 -0.47 -12.39
C PHE A 45 0.32 -0.92 -13.63
N VAL A 46 0.91 0.02 -14.39
CA VAL A 46 1.61 -0.32 -15.64
C VAL A 46 2.88 -1.10 -15.33
N GLY A 47 2.94 -2.33 -15.85
CA GLY A 47 4.08 -3.23 -15.62
C GLY A 47 4.10 -3.89 -14.24
N VAL A 48 3.04 -3.72 -13.44
CA VAL A 48 2.91 -4.32 -12.12
C VAL A 48 2.02 -5.56 -12.17
N GLU A 49 2.51 -6.66 -11.62
CA GLU A 49 1.71 -7.83 -11.30
C GLU A 49 0.91 -7.58 -10.02
N THR A 50 -0.41 -7.55 -10.14
CA THR A 50 -1.34 -7.44 -9.01
C THR A 50 -2.06 -8.76 -8.80
N PRO A 51 -2.61 -9.03 -7.60
CA PRO A 51 -3.56 -10.12 -7.42
C PRO A 51 -4.73 -9.96 -8.39
N ARG A 52 -4.91 -10.92 -9.30
CA ARG A 52 -5.99 -10.91 -10.34
C ARG A 52 -7.18 -11.80 -9.95
N GLY A 53 -7.29 -12.18 -8.68
CA GLY A 53 -8.28 -13.10 -8.18
C GLY A 53 -8.22 -13.19 -6.66
N ALA A 54 -8.76 -14.28 -6.11
CA ALA A 54 -8.78 -14.51 -4.67
C ALA A 54 -7.36 -14.51 -4.09
N VAL A 55 -7.22 -13.80 -2.96
CA VAL A 55 -6.02 -13.80 -2.14
C VAL A 55 -6.22 -14.83 -1.03
N ASP A 56 -5.34 -15.82 -0.97
CA ASP A 56 -5.40 -16.92 0.01
C ASP A 56 -4.70 -16.55 1.33
N GLY A 57 -3.85 -15.52 1.30
CA GLY A 57 -3.13 -15.01 2.47
C GLY A 57 -2.32 -13.77 2.15
N PHE A 58 -1.86 -13.07 3.19
CA PHE A 58 -1.00 -11.90 3.04
C PHE A 58 0.00 -11.80 4.20
N ASP A 59 1.13 -11.15 3.94
CA ASP A 59 2.16 -10.84 4.93
C ASP A 59 2.69 -9.42 4.71
N ILE A 60 2.40 -8.52 5.66
CA ILE A 60 2.93 -7.15 5.65
C ILE A 60 4.39 -7.22 6.11
N ARG A 61 5.31 -7.00 5.16
CA ARG A 61 6.76 -7.12 5.37
C ARG A 61 7.35 -5.90 6.03
N SER A 62 6.91 -4.71 5.62
CA SER A 62 7.42 -3.46 6.18
C SER A 62 6.40 -2.33 6.03
N VAL A 63 6.48 -1.40 6.97
CA VAL A 63 5.77 -0.13 7.00
C VAL A 63 6.78 0.90 7.47
N SER A 64 7.02 1.94 6.68
CA SER A 64 8.06 2.93 6.97
C SER A 64 7.72 4.31 6.44
N LEU A 65 8.35 5.32 7.05
CA LEU A 65 8.35 6.69 6.57
C LEU A 65 9.70 7.00 5.91
N ASP A 66 9.65 7.69 4.78
CA ASP A 66 10.79 8.23 4.05
C ASP A 66 10.59 9.74 3.85
N GLY A 67 11.01 10.52 4.86
CA GLY A 67 10.76 11.95 4.91
C GLY A 67 9.26 12.26 4.92
N ASP A 68 8.79 12.94 3.87
CA ASP A 68 7.38 13.30 3.67
C ASP A 68 6.58 12.22 2.91
N ARG A 69 7.18 11.04 2.68
CA ARG A 69 6.55 9.90 2.02
C ARG A 69 6.46 8.72 2.97
N ALA A 70 5.60 7.78 2.61
CA ALA A 70 5.50 6.51 3.30
C ALA A 70 5.58 5.34 2.32
N VAL A 71 6.07 4.21 2.80
CA VAL A 71 6.23 2.99 2.02
C VAL A 71 5.67 1.82 2.81
N GLY A 72 4.77 1.07 2.16
CA GLY A 72 4.24 -0.18 2.68
C GLY A 72 4.55 -1.33 1.73
N GLU A 73 5.07 -2.43 2.27
CA GLU A 73 5.35 -3.67 1.54
C GLU A 73 4.48 -4.81 2.04
N CYS A 74 3.82 -5.50 1.10
CA CYS A 74 3.00 -6.66 1.40
C CYS A 74 3.28 -7.75 0.37
N VAL A 75 3.36 -9.00 0.84
CA VAL A 75 3.34 -10.19 -0.01
C VAL A 75 1.94 -10.77 0.03
N TYR A 76 1.32 -10.94 -1.13
CA TYR A 76 0.03 -11.60 -1.28
C TYR A 76 0.23 -13.02 -1.81
N THR A 77 -0.41 -14.00 -1.19
CA THR A 77 -0.46 -15.37 -1.68
C THR A 77 -1.73 -15.56 -2.49
N THR A 78 -1.59 -16.12 -3.68
CA THR A 78 -2.70 -16.53 -4.55
C THR A 78 -2.51 -18.00 -4.94
N ALA A 79 -3.54 -18.62 -5.52
CA ALA A 79 -3.53 -20.03 -5.87
C ALA A 79 -2.33 -20.48 -6.74
N GLY A 80 -1.71 -19.57 -7.50
CA GLY A 80 -0.60 -19.88 -8.40
C GLY A 80 0.77 -19.32 -8.00
N ALA A 81 0.82 -18.27 -7.17
CA ALA A 81 2.06 -17.55 -6.88
C ALA A 81 1.96 -16.65 -5.64
N SER A 82 3.12 -16.26 -5.12
CA SER A 82 3.25 -15.14 -4.18
C SER A 82 3.67 -13.88 -4.94
N ILE A 83 3.00 -12.77 -4.67
CA ILE A 83 3.21 -11.49 -5.34
C ILE A 83 3.64 -10.47 -4.28
N GLY A 84 4.89 -9.99 -4.36
CA GLY A 84 5.38 -8.89 -3.54
C GLY A 84 4.99 -7.57 -4.17
N LEU A 85 4.33 -6.70 -3.40
CA LEU A 85 3.96 -5.34 -3.79
C LEU A 85 4.51 -4.32 -2.80
N ARG A 86 5.30 -3.38 -3.32
CA ARG A 86 5.74 -2.18 -2.60
C ARG A 86 4.92 -1.01 -3.10
N SER A 87 4.23 -0.37 -2.17
CA SER A 87 3.39 0.81 -2.42
C SER A 87 4.05 2.05 -1.83
N GLY A 88 4.15 3.10 -2.63
CA GLY A 88 4.60 4.41 -2.21
C GLY A 88 3.41 5.35 -2.01
N TRP A 89 3.48 6.15 -0.95
CA TRP A 89 2.40 7.00 -0.49
C TRP A 89 2.88 8.42 -0.24
N SER A 90 2.02 9.39 -0.56
CA SER A 90 2.18 10.79 -0.21
C SER A 90 1.02 11.26 0.66
N HIS A 91 1.27 12.23 1.54
CA HIS A 91 0.23 12.83 2.36
C HIS A 91 -0.29 14.11 1.69
N ASP A 92 -1.60 14.19 1.43
CA ASP A 92 -2.21 15.36 0.74
C ASP A 92 -2.57 16.52 1.69
N GLY A 93 -2.24 16.39 2.97
CA GLY A 93 -2.62 17.32 4.04
C GLY A 93 -3.82 16.84 4.87
N SER A 94 -4.52 15.81 4.41
CA SER A 94 -5.65 15.18 5.11
C SER A 94 -5.47 13.68 5.33
N THR A 95 -4.96 12.96 4.33
CA THR A 95 -4.79 11.51 4.37
C THR A 95 -3.58 11.08 3.54
N TRP A 96 -3.11 9.87 3.80
CA TRP A 96 -2.17 9.18 2.93
C TRP A 96 -2.87 8.70 1.66
N LYS A 97 -2.22 8.92 0.52
CA LYS A 97 -2.66 8.49 -0.80
C LYS A 97 -1.56 7.72 -1.52
N ALA A 98 -1.89 6.57 -2.10
CA ALA A 98 -0.97 5.75 -2.86
C ALA A 98 -0.70 6.40 -4.22
N ASP A 99 0.57 6.63 -4.53
CA ASP A 99 0.99 7.29 -5.78
C ASP A 99 2.05 6.50 -6.56
N ARG A 100 2.58 5.40 -5.99
CA ARG A 100 3.50 4.48 -6.65
C ARG A 100 3.21 3.04 -6.26
N LEU A 101 3.49 2.14 -7.19
CA LEU A 101 3.41 0.71 -6.97
C LEU A 101 4.49 0.02 -7.80
N GLU A 102 5.16 -0.96 -7.20
CA GLU A 102 6.15 -1.80 -7.88
C GLU A 102 6.14 -3.22 -7.30
N ASN A 103 6.55 -4.19 -8.10
CA ASN A 103 6.78 -5.54 -7.61
C ASN A 103 8.16 -5.67 -6.94
N PHE A 104 8.25 -6.54 -5.94
CA PHE A 104 9.52 -6.99 -5.38
C PHE A 104 9.50 -8.52 -5.19
N GLN A 105 10.67 -9.12 -4.96
CA GLN A 105 10.79 -10.56 -4.71
C GLN A 105 10.25 -10.91 -3.30
N PRO A 106 9.21 -11.77 -3.17
CA PRO A 106 8.57 -12.14 -1.91
C PRO A 106 9.47 -12.71 -0.82
#